data_AF-A0A0A7DN09-F1
#
_entry.id   AF-A0A0A7DN09-F1
#
_cell.length_a   1.000
_cell.length_b   1.000
_cell.length_c   1.000
_cell.angle_alpha   90.00
_cell.angle_beta   90.00
_cell.angle_gamma   90.00
#
_symmetry.space_group_name_H-M   'P 1'
#
loop_
_entity.id
_entity.type
_entity.pdbx_description
1 polymer ?
#
loop_
_entity_poly.entity_id
_entity_poly.type
_entity_poly.pdbx_seq_one_letter_code
_entity_poly.pdbx_strand_id
1 'polypeptide(L)'
;KGRPDLYSFTLVADGQSMTFNPDSGPVWAARRRLAQNALNSFSVASDPASSSSCYLEEHVSKEAKHLISKFQELMAESGRFDPYRYVVVSVANVICAMCFGRRYDHESQELLSILTLSNEFGEVTASGNPADFIPILRYLPNTALDVFKDLNQRFYIFMQKMLKEHYKTFEKGHIRDITDSLIEHCQDKRLDENANIQVSDEKIVNVVMDLFGAGFDTVTTAISWSLMYLVTSPRVQK
;
A
#
# COMPACT_ATOMS: atom_id res chain seq x y z
N LYS A 1 -22.30 10.29 6.71
CA LYS A 1 -22.53 9.15 5.80
C LYS A 1 -21.25 8.30 5.84
N GLY A 2 -21.34 7.05 6.28
CA GLY A 2 -20.20 6.13 6.44
C GLY A 2 -20.14 5.09 5.33
N ARG A 3 -19.21 4.13 5.44
CA ARG A 3 -19.13 2.95 4.56
C ARG A 3 -20.26 1.97 4.90
N PRO A 4 -20.81 1.25 3.90
CA PRO A 4 -21.73 0.13 4.16
C PRO A 4 -20.99 -1.05 4.80
N ASP A 5 -21.71 -1.85 5.59
CA ASP A 5 -21.20 -3.08 6.21
C ASP A 5 -21.31 -4.27 5.23
N LEU A 6 -20.36 -4.33 4.30
CA LEU A 6 -20.30 -5.36 3.25
C LEU A 6 -19.41 -6.52 3.67
N TYR A 7 -19.74 -7.74 3.24
CA TYR A 7 -18.99 -8.94 3.60
C TYR A 7 -17.56 -8.92 3.03
N SER A 8 -17.39 -8.47 1.80
CA SER A 8 -16.08 -8.29 1.17
C SER A 8 -15.18 -7.36 2.00
N PHE A 9 -15.75 -6.32 2.60
CA PHE A 9 -15.01 -5.32 3.38
C PHE A 9 -14.55 -5.86 4.74
N THR A 10 -15.27 -6.81 5.34
CA THR A 10 -14.85 -7.43 6.60
C THR A 10 -13.62 -8.33 6.45
N LEU A 11 -13.28 -8.72 5.23
CA LEU A 11 -12.09 -9.52 4.94
C LEU A 11 -10.83 -8.66 4.73
N VAL A 12 -10.96 -7.34 4.64
CA VAL A 12 -9.83 -6.42 4.44
C VAL A 12 -9.27 -5.97 5.78
N ALA A 13 -7.98 -6.18 5.98
CA ALA A 13 -7.24 -5.80 7.19
C ALA A 13 -7.94 -6.29 8.48
N ASP A 14 -8.33 -7.56 8.50
CA ASP A 14 -9.09 -8.22 9.58
C ASP A 14 -10.38 -7.48 9.97
N GLY A 15 -11.02 -6.87 8.96
CA GLY A 15 -12.25 -6.08 9.12
C GLY A 15 -12.03 -4.72 9.79
N GLN A 16 -10.78 -4.32 10.03
CA GLN A 16 -10.40 -3.10 10.75
C GLN A 16 -9.72 -2.07 9.84
N SER A 17 -9.80 -2.21 8.51
CA SER A 17 -9.31 -1.23 7.53
C SER A 17 -9.85 0.17 7.80
N MET A 18 -9.01 1.20 7.64
CA MET A 18 -9.48 2.60 7.74
C MET A 18 -10.36 2.99 6.55
N THR A 19 -10.16 2.33 5.41
CA THR A 19 -10.80 2.63 4.13
C THR A 19 -12.13 1.91 3.95
N PHE A 20 -12.22 0.65 4.40
CA PHE A 20 -13.34 -0.24 4.14
C PHE A 20 -14.27 -0.49 5.34
N ASN A 21 -13.79 -0.31 6.58
CA ASN A 21 -14.62 -0.51 7.78
C ASN A 21 -15.81 0.49 7.85
N PRO A 22 -16.97 0.09 8.40
CA PRO A 22 -18.15 0.95 8.54
C PRO A 22 -17.98 2.15 9.50
N ASP A 23 -16.97 2.14 10.37
CA ASP A 23 -16.63 3.24 11.27
C ASP A 23 -16.34 4.52 10.47
N SER A 24 -17.21 5.51 10.65
CA SER A 24 -17.05 6.87 10.14
C SER A 24 -17.10 7.90 11.27
N GLY A 25 -16.83 7.47 12.50
CA GLY A 25 -16.87 8.28 13.70
C GLY A 25 -15.54 9.01 14.00
N PRO A 26 -15.37 9.49 15.24
CA PRO A 26 -14.14 10.16 15.67
C PRO A 26 -12.89 9.27 15.58
N VAL A 27 -13.03 7.95 15.72
CA VAL A 27 -11.92 6.98 15.62
C VAL A 27 -11.39 6.95 14.19
N TRP A 28 -12.26 6.77 13.19
CA TRP A 28 -11.90 6.92 11.77
C TRP A 28 -11.25 8.28 11.46
N ALA A 29 -11.84 9.38 11.95
CA ALA A 29 -11.30 10.71 11.68
C ALA A 29 -9.88 10.90 12.27
N ALA A 30 -9.63 10.35 13.46
CA ALA A 30 -8.31 10.35 14.07
C ALA A 30 -7.30 9.53 13.25
N ARG A 31 -7.66 8.31 12.82
CA ARG A 31 -6.81 7.46 11.96
C ARG A 31 -6.49 8.14 10.63
N ARG A 32 -7.50 8.75 9.99
CA ARG A 32 -7.33 9.50 8.74
C ARG A 32 -6.36 10.66 8.90
N ARG A 33 -6.45 11.42 9.99
CA ARG A 33 -5.53 12.53 10.27
C ARG A 33 -4.10 12.04 10.46
N LEU A 34 -3.92 10.92 11.17
CA LEU A 34 -2.60 10.31 11.35
C LEU A 34 -2.00 9.86 10.01
N ALA A 35 -2.77 9.15 9.20
CA ALA A 35 -2.34 8.71 7.88
C ALA A 35 -1.92 9.91 6.99
N GLN A 36 -2.71 10.98 6.98
CA GLN A 36 -2.40 12.18 6.18
C GLN A 36 -1.13 12.88 6.67
N ASN A 37 -0.99 13.05 7.99
CA ASN A 37 0.18 13.71 8.57
C ASN A 37 1.46 12.92 8.30
N ALA A 38 1.41 11.60 8.48
CA ALA A 38 2.54 10.73 8.20
C ALA A 38 2.86 10.74 6.69
N LEU A 39 1.86 10.63 5.82
CA LEU A 39 2.08 10.70 4.38
C LEU A 39 2.77 12.00 3.98
N ASN A 40 2.30 13.16 4.46
CA ASN A 40 2.93 14.45 4.16
C ASN A 40 4.39 14.51 4.65
N SER A 41 4.67 13.97 5.84
CA SER A 41 6.00 14.00 6.46
C SER A 41 7.04 13.14 5.74
N PHE A 42 6.60 12.06 5.08
CA PHE A 42 7.48 11.12 4.38
C PHE A 42 7.27 11.11 2.86
N SER A 43 6.62 12.14 2.31
CA SER A 43 6.52 12.33 0.85
C SER A 43 6.92 13.74 0.42
N VAL A 44 6.14 14.74 0.83
CA VAL A 44 6.27 16.12 0.36
C VAL A 44 7.29 16.92 1.17
N ALA A 45 7.56 16.50 2.41
CA ALA A 45 8.61 17.11 3.21
C ALA A 45 9.99 16.93 2.56
N SER A 46 10.86 17.91 2.78
CA SER A 46 12.25 17.87 2.33
C SER A 46 12.97 16.66 2.92
N ASP A 47 13.72 15.95 2.08
CA ASP A 47 14.59 14.87 2.55
C ASP A 47 15.80 15.50 3.27
N PRO A 48 16.10 15.16 4.55
CA PRO A 48 17.28 15.67 5.24
C PRO A 48 18.60 15.40 4.51
N ALA A 49 18.67 14.37 3.66
CA ALA A 49 19.83 14.06 2.84
C ALA A 49 19.95 14.94 1.58
N SER A 50 18.91 15.69 1.22
CA SER A 50 18.88 16.55 0.03
C SER A 50 18.45 17.98 0.36
N SER A 51 19.23 18.96 -0.09
CA SER A 51 18.91 20.38 0.11
C SER A 51 17.81 20.92 -0.81
N SER A 52 17.36 20.16 -1.81
CA SER A 52 16.53 20.68 -2.91
C SER A 52 15.33 19.83 -3.31
N SER A 53 15.17 18.64 -2.75
CA SER A 53 14.11 17.69 -3.14
C SER A 53 13.38 17.14 -1.92
N CYS A 54 12.18 16.64 -2.18
CA CYS A 54 11.36 15.93 -1.19
C CYS A 54 11.59 14.42 -1.26
N TYR A 55 11.21 13.69 -0.21
CA TYR A 55 11.31 12.23 -0.17
C TYR A 55 10.71 11.55 -1.40
N LEU A 56 9.54 12.00 -1.83
CA LEU A 56 8.85 11.42 -2.98
C LEU A 56 9.68 11.56 -4.27
N GLU A 57 10.28 12.73 -4.50
CA GLU A 57 11.12 12.98 -5.67
C GLU A 57 12.37 12.11 -5.67
N GLU A 58 13.02 11.94 -4.52
CA GLU A 58 14.20 11.07 -4.38
C GLU A 58 13.86 9.61 -4.65
N HIS A 59 12.77 9.11 -4.06
CA HIS A 59 12.32 7.73 -4.27
C HIS A 59 11.90 7.47 -5.72
N VAL A 60 11.11 8.37 -6.32
CA VAL A 60 10.68 8.25 -7.72
C VAL A 60 11.87 8.32 -8.66
N SER A 61 12.78 9.27 -8.46
CA SER A 61 13.98 9.42 -9.30
C SER A 61 14.87 8.18 -9.24
N LYS A 62 15.03 7.60 -8.06
CA LYS A 62 15.78 6.35 -7.87
C LYS A 62 15.10 5.19 -8.60
N GLU A 63 13.81 4.95 -8.37
CA GLU A 63 13.11 3.80 -8.96
C GLU A 63 12.91 3.96 -10.48
N ALA A 64 12.76 5.20 -10.99
CA ALA A 64 12.73 5.46 -12.43
C ALA A 64 14.04 5.07 -13.11
N LYS A 65 15.21 5.40 -12.52
CA LYS A 65 16.52 5.00 -13.05
C LYS A 65 16.69 3.47 -13.05
N HIS A 66 16.25 2.79 -12.00
CA HIS A 66 16.27 1.33 -11.94
C HIS A 66 15.35 0.72 -13.00
N LEU A 67 14.14 1.26 -13.17
CA LEU A 67 13.18 0.79 -14.17
C LEU A 67 13.72 0.93 -15.59
N ILE A 68 14.33 2.07 -15.93
CA ILE A 68 14.98 2.28 -17.24
C ILE A 68 16.09 1.24 -17.46
N SER A 69 16.94 1.02 -16.46
CA SER A 69 18.03 0.05 -16.54
C SER A 69 17.47 -1.36 -16.77
N LYS A 70 16.40 -1.74 -16.06
CA LYS A 70 15.75 -3.05 -16.22
C LYS A 70 15.11 -3.20 -17.60
N PHE A 71 14.48 -2.16 -18.14
CA PHE A 71 13.95 -2.20 -19.51
C PHE A 71 15.06 -2.36 -20.56
N GLN A 72 16.21 -1.73 -20.37
CA GLN A 72 17.36 -1.90 -21.27
C GLN A 72 17.89 -3.33 -21.26
N GLU A 73 18.02 -3.94 -20.08
CA GLU A 73 18.41 -5.35 -19.89
C GLU A 73 17.45 -6.29 -20.63
N LEU A 74 16.14 -6.13 -20.41
CA LEU A 74 15.12 -6.99 -21.04
C LEU A 74 15.08 -6.86 -22.56
N MET A 75 15.32 -5.65 -23.06
CA MET A 75 15.43 -5.41 -24.50
C MET A 75 16.69 -6.07 -25.09
N ALA A 76 17.81 -6.08 -24.37
CA ALA A 76 19.03 -6.75 -24.81
C ALA A 76 18.89 -8.29 -24.81
N GLU A 77 18.17 -8.84 -23.83
CA GLU A 77 18.01 -10.30 -23.69
C GLU A 77 16.93 -10.88 -24.60
N SER A 78 15.77 -10.22 -24.71
CA SER A 78 14.57 -10.80 -25.31
C SER A 78 13.89 -9.90 -26.35
N GLY A 79 14.27 -8.63 -26.44
CA GLY A 79 13.70 -7.66 -27.38
C GLY A 79 12.24 -7.27 -27.13
N ARG A 80 11.63 -7.74 -26.03
CA ARG A 80 10.24 -7.45 -25.64
C ARG A 80 10.04 -7.66 -24.15
N PHE A 81 9.07 -6.98 -23.55
CA PHE A 81 8.71 -7.20 -22.15
C PHE A 81 7.26 -6.77 -21.90
N ASP A 82 6.68 -7.28 -20.82
CA ASP A 82 5.44 -6.75 -20.25
C ASP A 82 5.80 -5.62 -19.26
N PRO A 83 5.42 -4.35 -19.53
CA PRO A 83 5.76 -3.24 -18.65
C PRO A 83 5.11 -3.35 -17.27
N TYR A 84 3.91 -3.94 -17.15
CA TYR A 84 3.18 -3.99 -15.88
C TYR A 84 3.98 -4.71 -14.80
N ARG A 85 4.60 -5.85 -15.16
CA ARG A 85 5.43 -6.69 -14.27
C ARG A 85 6.58 -5.94 -13.57
N TYR A 86 7.13 -4.89 -14.19
CA TYR A 86 8.25 -4.13 -13.64
C TYR A 86 7.83 -2.77 -13.09
N VAL A 87 6.82 -2.14 -13.68
CA VAL A 87 6.20 -0.91 -13.16
C VAL A 87 5.63 -1.16 -11.76
N VAL A 88 4.92 -2.27 -11.56
CA VAL A 88 4.30 -2.58 -10.26
C VAL A 88 5.35 -2.66 -9.14
N VAL A 89 6.53 -3.23 -9.41
CA VAL A 89 7.60 -3.32 -8.41
C VAL A 89 8.23 -1.95 -8.15
N SER A 90 8.51 -1.17 -9.20
CA SER A 90 9.08 0.18 -9.02
C SER A 90 8.14 1.12 -8.27
N VAL A 91 6.84 1.08 -8.56
CA VAL A 91 5.84 1.85 -7.82
C VAL A 91 5.71 1.34 -6.38
N ALA A 92 5.65 0.03 -6.18
CA ALA A 92 5.62 -0.57 -4.85
C ALA A 92 6.85 -0.17 -4.01
N ASN A 93 8.04 -0.09 -4.62
CA ASN A 93 9.25 0.35 -3.94
C ASN A 93 9.19 1.81 -3.48
N VAL A 94 8.54 2.71 -4.23
CA VAL A 94 8.35 4.10 -3.80
C VAL A 94 7.52 4.15 -2.52
N ILE A 95 6.33 3.52 -2.52
CA ILE A 95 5.47 3.52 -1.32
C ILE A 95 6.06 2.65 -0.19
N CYS A 96 6.82 1.60 -0.51
CA CYS A 96 7.54 0.79 0.47
C CYS A 96 8.62 1.59 1.20
N ALA A 97 9.37 2.43 0.47
CA ALA A 97 10.38 3.30 1.05
C ALA A 97 9.75 4.30 2.02
N MET A 98 8.62 4.90 1.62
CA MET A 98 7.88 5.84 2.47
C MET A 98 7.24 5.16 3.70
N CYS A 99 6.74 3.94 3.54
CA CYS A 99 6.04 3.23 4.62
C CYS A 99 6.99 2.52 5.59
N PHE A 100 8.11 2.00 5.09
CA PHE A 100 8.93 1.02 5.81
C PHE A 100 10.44 1.24 5.67
N GLY A 101 10.87 2.34 5.03
CA GLY A 101 12.29 2.62 4.79
C GLY A 101 12.99 1.56 3.94
N ARG A 102 12.25 0.78 3.13
CA ARG A 102 12.78 -0.36 2.37
C ARG A 102 12.43 -0.34 0.89
N ARG A 103 13.29 -1.02 0.13
CA ARG A 103 13.06 -1.37 -1.28
C ARG A 103 13.39 -2.84 -1.50
N TYR A 104 12.79 -3.40 -2.54
CA TYR A 104 13.02 -4.76 -2.98
C TYR A 104 13.60 -4.78 -4.39
N ASP A 105 14.31 -5.85 -4.68
CA ASP A 105 14.73 -6.16 -6.04
C ASP A 105 13.52 -6.56 -6.91
N HIS A 106 13.61 -6.34 -8.23
CA HIS A 106 12.56 -6.69 -9.21
C HIS A 106 12.23 -8.19 -9.27
N GLU A 107 13.11 -9.05 -8.75
CA GLU A 107 12.93 -10.50 -8.66
C GLU A 107 12.56 -11.00 -7.25
N SER A 108 12.31 -10.09 -6.31
CA SER A 108 11.91 -10.43 -4.94
C SER A 108 10.59 -11.21 -4.90
N GLN A 109 10.67 -12.51 -4.61
CA GLN A 109 9.49 -13.37 -4.51
C GLN A 109 8.56 -12.96 -3.37
N GLU A 110 9.11 -12.43 -2.28
CA GLU A 110 8.31 -11.93 -1.15
C GLU A 110 7.39 -10.79 -1.61
N LEU A 111 7.94 -9.76 -2.26
CA LEU A 111 7.16 -8.63 -2.74
C LEU A 111 6.20 -9.04 -3.86
N LEU A 112 6.69 -9.81 -4.83
CA LEU A 112 5.87 -10.25 -5.97
C LEU A 112 4.65 -11.06 -5.51
N SER A 113 4.81 -11.92 -4.51
CA SER A 113 3.66 -12.69 -4.00
C SER A 113 2.47 -11.79 -3.61
N ILE A 114 2.73 -10.57 -3.14
CA ILE A 114 1.71 -9.61 -2.71
C ILE A 114 1.19 -8.78 -3.90
N LEU A 115 2.06 -8.39 -4.82
CA LEU A 115 1.72 -7.51 -5.94
C LEU A 115 0.95 -8.23 -7.06
N THR A 116 1.16 -9.52 -7.26
CA THR A 116 0.68 -10.25 -8.47
C THR A 116 -0.84 -10.51 -8.47
N LEU A 117 -1.61 -9.97 -7.51
CA LEU A 117 -3.04 -10.29 -7.32
C LEU A 117 -3.91 -9.07 -7.03
N SER A 118 -3.45 -7.89 -7.43
CA SER A 118 -4.21 -6.66 -7.18
C SER A 118 -5.51 -6.60 -7.99
N ASN A 119 -5.59 -7.31 -9.12
CA ASN A 119 -6.79 -7.37 -9.94
C ASN A 119 -7.95 -8.09 -9.23
N GLU A 120 -7.67 -9.21 -8.55
CA GLU A 120 -8.65 -9.97 -7.75
C GLU A 120 -9.14 -9.17 -6.53
N PHE A 121 -8.28 -8.32 -5.96
CA PHE A 121 -8.70 -7.37 -4.93
C PHE A 121 -9.76 -6.40 -5.46
N GLY A 122 -9.52 -5.82 -6.64
CA GLY A 122 -10.46 -4.93 -7.31
C GLY A 122 -11.79 -5.62 -7.65
N GLU A 123 -11.75 -6.85 -8.18
CA GLU A 123 -12.95 -7.61 -8.56
C GLU A 123 -13.88 -7.89 -7.37
N VAL A 124 -13.33 -8.29 -6.21
CA VAL A 124 -14.13 -8.63 -5.04
C VAL A 124 -14.57 -7.39 -4.24
N THR A 125 -13.80 -6.30 -4.26
CA THR A 125 -14.18 -5.06 -3.57
C THR A 125 -14.99 -4.10 -4.43
N ALA A 126 -15.21 -4.43 -5.71
CA ALA A 126 -15.97 -3.61 -6.64
C ALA A 126 -17.43 -3.40 -6.19
N SER A 127 -17.94 -2.20 -6.50
CA SER A 127 -19.36 -1.90 -6.31
C SER A 127 -20.22 -2.89 -7.10
N GLY A 128 -21.13 -3.56 -6.41
CA GLY A 128 -22.05 -4.52 -7.02
C GLY A 128 -21.60 -5.98 -6.96
N ASN A 129 -20.56 -6.33 -6.17
CA ASN A 129 -20.20 -7.73 -5.93
C ASN A 129 -21.42 -8.52 -5.41
N PRO A 130 -21.88 -9.56 -6.12
CA PRO A 130 -23.03 -10.36 -5.71
C PRO A 130 -22.89 -11.01 -4.34
N ALA A 131 -21.67 -11.39 -3.93
CA ALA A 131 -21.42 -12.02 -2.63
C ALA A 131 -21.74 -11.10 -1.44
N ASP A 132 -21.76 -9.79 -1.65
CA ASP A 132 -22.13 -8.83 -0.62
C ASP A 132 -23.65 -8.79 -0.38
N PHE A 133 -24.45 -8.99 -1.42
CA PHE A 133 -25.91 -8.85 -1.39
C PHE A 133 -26.67 -10.17 -1.36
N ILE A 134 -26.03 -11.27 -1.78
CA ILE A 134 -26.62 -12.60 -1.90
C ILE A 134 -25.85 -13.57 -0.98
N PRO A 135 -26.28 -13.78 0.28
CA PRO A 135 -25.50 -14.50 1.28
C PRO A 135 -25.10 -15.92 0.90
N ILE A 136 -25.91 -16.63 0.12
CA ILE A 136 -25.60 -18.00 -0.31
C ILE A 136 -24.31 -18.06 -1.15
N LEU A 137 -23.98 -17.00 -1.90
CA LEU A 137 -22.77 -16.95 -2.73
C LEU A 137 -21.47 -16.88 -1.91
N ARG A 138 -21.56 -16.63 -0.60
CA ARG A 138 -20.41 -16.63 0.32
C ARG A 138 -19.96 -18.04 0.70
N TYR A 139 -20.85 -19.03 0.54
CA TYR A 139 -20.64 -20.41 0.97
C TYR A 139 -20.53 -21.40 -0.20
N LEU A 140 -20.92 -20.98 -1.41
CA LEU A 140 -20.71 -21.77 -2.62
C LEU A 140 -19.24 -21.68 -3.08
N PRO A 141 -18.74 -22.67 -3.85
CA PRO A 141 -17.40 -22.60 -4.43
C PRO A 141 -17.21 -21.30 -5.22
N ASN A 142 -16.29 -20.45 -4.77
CA ASN A 142 -16.06 -19.13 -5.33
C ASN A 142 -14.55 -18.83 -5.32
N THR A 143 -13.90 -19.16 -6.43
CA THR A 143 -12.45 -19.02 -6.59
C THR A 143 -11.98 -17.57 -6.38
N ALA A 144 -12.73 -16.58 -6.87
CA ALA A 144 -12.36 -15.17 -6.68
C ALA A 144 -12.36 -14.77 -5.20
N LEU A 145 -13.37 -15.21 -4.44
CA LEU A 145 -13.45 -14.95 -3.00
C LEU A 145 -12.36 -15.69 -2.23
N ASP A 146 -12.01 -16.91 -2.62
CA ASP A 146 -10.95 -17.70 -1.98
C ASP A 146 -9.57 -17.09 -2.23
N VAL A 147 -9.28 -16.67 -3.46
CA VAL A 147 -8.04 -15.94 -3.80
C VAL A 147 -7.97 -14.61 -3.06
N PHE A 148 -9.09 -13.88 -2.95
CA PHE A 148 -9.15 -12.64 -2.20
C PHE A 148 -8.85 -12.81 -0.70
N LYS A 149 -9.37 -13.87 -0.08
CA LYS A 149 -9.07 -14.20 1.33
C LYS A 149 -7.59 -14.53 1.51
N ASP A 150 -7.03 -15.37 0.64
CA ASP A 150 -5.61 -15.73 0.67
C ASP A 150 -4.69 -14.50 0.47
N LEU A 151 -5.05 -13.62 -0.47
CA LEU A 151 -4.34 -12.36 -0.69
C LEU A 151 -4.33 -11.47 0.55
N ASN A 152 -5.50 -11.22 1.16
CA ASN A 152 -5.59 -10.39 2.36
C ASN A 152 -4.79 -11.01 3.52
N GLN A 153 -4.81 -12.34 3.66
CA GLN A 153 -4.03 -13.03 4.67
C GLN A 153 -2.51 -12.87 4.45
N ARG A 154 -2.03 -13.09 3.22
CA ARG A 154 -0.60 -12.92 2.90
C ARG A 154 -0.15 -11.48 3.06
N PHE A 155 -0.98 -10.53 2.64
CA PHE A 155 -0.71 -9.11 2.79
C PHE A 155 -0.64 -8.72 4.27
N TYR A 156 -1.56 -9.21 5.11
CA TYR A 156 -1.54 -8.98 6.55
C TYR A 156 -0.29 -9.58 7.23
N ILE A 157 0.11 -10.81 6.87
CA ILE A 157 1.34 -11.44 7.38
C ILE A 157 2.58 -10.60 7.04
N PHE A 158 2.67 -10.11 5.80
CA PHE A 158 3.75 -9.25 5.38
C PHE A 158 3.79 -7.94 6.16
N MET A 159 2.64 -7.27 6.33
CA MET A 159 2.54 -6.05 7.13
C MET A 159 2.95 -6.29 8.60
N GLN A 160 2.52 -7.40 9.19
CA GLN A 160 2.92 -7.77 10.56
C GLN A 160 4.43 -8.02 10.68
N LYS A 161 5.05 -8.68 9.69
CA LYS A 161 6.51 -8.89 9.65
C LYS A 161 7.22 -7.54 9.62
N MET A 162 6.81 -6.64 8.72
CA MET A 162 7.39 -5.30 8.59
C MET A 162 7.27 -4.53 9.91
N LEU A 163 6.09 -4.51 10.53
CA LEU A 163 5.88 -3.80 11.79
C LEU A 163 6.75 -4.38 12.92
N LYS A 164 6.85 -5.71 13.06
CA LYS A 164 7.70 -6.35 14.07
C LYS A 164 9.17 -5.96 13.91
N GLU A 165 9.64 -5.83 12.68
CA GLU A 165 11.01 -5.41 12.40
C GLU A 165 11.24 -3.94 12.77
N HIS A 166 10.24 -3.07 12.57
CA HIS A 166 10.32 -1.67 13.00
C HIS A 166 10.41 -1.58 14.52
N TYR A 167 9.53 -2.26 15.26
CA TYR A 167 9.57 -2.28 16.73
C TYR A 167 10.92 -2.76 17.29
N LYS A 168 11.59 -3.71 16.65
CA LYS A 168 12.90 -4.21 17.12
C LYS A 168 14.01 -3.15 17.03
N THR A 169 13.89 -2.22 16.10
CA THR A 169 14.90 -1.20 15.80
C THR A 169 14.40 0.21 16.07
N PHE A 170 13.26 0.36 16.73
CA PHE A 170 12.62 1.64 16.96
C PHE A 170 13.44 2.46 17.97
N GLU A 171 13.75 3.69 17.61
CA GLU A 171 14.47 4.64 18.45
C GLU A 171 13.64 5.92 18.61
N LYS A 172 13.30 6.26 19.86
CA LYS A 172 12.50 7.46 20.14
C LYS A 172 13.27 8.71 19.71
N GLY A 173 12.62 9.58 18.93
CA GLY A 173 13.24 10.79 18.38
C GLY A 173 14.00 10.58 17.06
N HIS A 174 14.13 9.33 16.58
CA HIS A 174 14.66 9.03 15.25
C HIS A 174 13.62 8.27 14.42
N ILE A 175 12.72 9.03 13.78
CA ILE A 175 11.60 8.48 12.99
C ILE A 175 12.02 8.32 11.53
N ARG A 176 12.09 7.06 11.08
CA ARG A 176 12.62 6.72 9.74
C ARG A 176 11.58 6.80 8.63
N ASP A 177 10.33 6.49 8.95
CA ASP A 177 9.25 6.34 7.99
C ASP A 177 7.86 6.46 8.65
N ILE A 178 6.80 6.28 7.86
CA ILE A 178 5.41 6.30 8.32
C ILE A 178 5.17 5.29 9.44
N THR A 179 5.78 4.09 9.37
CA THR A 179 5.57 3.06 10.40
C THR A 179 6.10 3.51 11.75
N ASP A 180 7.33 4.03 11.79
CA ASP A 180 7.90 4.59 13.03
C ASP A 180 7.08 5.76 13.57
N SER A 181 6.57 6.64 12.69
CA SER A 181 5.74 7.77 13.11
C SER A 181 4.45 7.33 13.79
N LEU A 182 3.84 6.25 13.28
CA LEU A 182 2.65 5.68 13.89
C LEU A 182 2.97 4.93 15.19
N ILE A 183 4.12 4.26 15.28
CA ILE A 183 4.61 3.65 16.53
C ILE A 183 4.80 4.71 17.62
N GLU A 184 5.50 5.80 17.30
CA GLU A 184 5.74 6.92 18.23
C GLU A 184 4.42 7.50 18.74
N HIS A 185 3.49 7.79 17.83
CA HIS A 185 2.17 8.32 18.19
C HIS A 185 1.40 7.39 19.13
N CYS A 186 1.53 6.08 18.96
CA CYS A 186 0.87 5.11 19.84
C CYS A 186 1.56 4.98 21.21
N GLN A 187 2.88 5.13 21.28
CA GLN A 187 3.60 5.16 22.55
C GLN A 187 3.25 6.41 23.36
N ASP A 188 3.22 7.59 22.72
CA ASP A 188 2.92 8.85 23.41
C ASP A 188 1.47 8.91 23.93
N LYS A 189 0.51 8.34 23.19
CA LYS A 189 -0.89 8.26 23.65
C LYS A 189 -1.14 7.24 24.75
N ARG A 190 -0.31 6.21 24.91
CA ARG A 190 -0.41 5.27 26.05
C ARG A 190 -0.05 5.94 27.37
N LEU A 191 0.72 7.04 27.33
CA LEU A 191 1.12 7.81 28.51
C LEU A 191 0.06 8.83 28.96
N ASP A 192 -0.98 9.07 28.15
CA ASP A 192 -2.10 9.96 28.48
C ASP A 192 -3.30 9.14 28.96
N GLU A 193 -3.47 9.03 30.28
CA GLU A 193 -4.57 8.28 30.92
C GLU A 193 -5.97 8.77 30.52
N ASN A 194 -6.08 9.99 29.96
CA ASN A 194 -7.34 10.60 29.51
C ASN A 194 -7.59 10.45 28.00
N ALA A 195 -6.72 9.74 27.26
CA ALA A 195 -6.90 9.54 25.83
C ALA A 195 -8.04 8.53 25.53
N ASN A 196 -9.28 9.03 25.46
CA ASN A 196 -10.49 8.27 25.09
C ASN A 196 -10.43 7.57 23.71
N ILE A 197 -9.37 7.77 22.92
CA ILE A 197 -9.17 7.15 21.61
C ILE A 197 -7.77 6.51 21.58
N GLN A 198 -7.68 5.29 22.12
CA GLN A 198 -6.49 4.47 21.98
C GLN A 198 -6.46 3.85 20.57
N VAL A 199 -5.39 4.14 19.83
CA VAL A 199 -5.04 3.45 18.59
C VAL A 199 -4.18 2.27 19.00
N SER A 200 -4.72 1.05 18.90
CA SER A 200 -3.96 -0.18 19.17
C SER A 200 -2.91 -0.41 18.08
N ASP A 201 -1.91 -1.24 18.38
CA ASP A 201 -0.86 -1.60 17.40
C ASP A 201 -1.47 -2.24 16.14
N GLU A 202 -2.57 -2.97 16.29
CA GLU A 202 -3.36 -3.51 15.19
C GLU A 202 -3.93 -2.41 14.27
N LYS A 203 -4.39 -1.29 14.83
CA LYS A 203 -4.89 -0.16 14.03
C LYS A 203 -3.76 0.56 13.29
N ILE A 204 -2.51 0.51 13.78
CA ILE A 204 -1.33 1.00 13.06
C ILE A 204 -1.09 0.15 11.81
N VAL A 205 -1.03 -1.18 11.98
CA VAL A 205 -0.88 -2.14 10.86
C VAL A 205 -1.87 -1.80 9.75
N ASN A 206 -3.13 -1.58 10.12
CA ASN A 206 -4.20 -1.37 9.16
C ASN A 206 -4.10 -0.01 8.44
N VAL A 207 -3.56 1.03 9.09
CA VAL A 207 -3.30 2.32 8.42
C VAL A 207 -2.20 2.16 7.38
N VAL A 208 -1.09 1.52 7.74
CA VAL A 208 0.02 1.32 6.79
C VAL A 208 -0.38 0.38 5.66
N MET A 209 -1.16 -0.66 5.96
CA MET A 209 -1.73 -1.60 4.99
C MET A 209 -2.60 -0.88 3.95
N ASP A 210 -3.50 0.00 4.40
CA ASP A 210 -4.34 0.81 3.51
C ASP A 210 -3.50 1.77 2.64
N LEU A 211 -2.50 2.44 3.22
CA LEU A 211 -1.62 3.36 2.48
C LEU A 211 -0.78 2.64 1.44
N PHE A 212 -0.18 1.51 1.81
CA PHE A 212 0.62 0.70 0.90
C PHE A 212 -0.24 0.11 -0.22
N GLY A 213 -1.34 -0.55 0.13
CA GLY A 213 -2.25 -1.18 -0.82
C GLY A 213 -2.80 -0.20 -1.86
N ALA A 214 -3.36 0.92 -1.39
CA ALA A 214 -3.87 1.95 -2.28
C ALA A 214 -2.75 2.61 -3.10
N GLY A 215 -1.58 2.82 -2.50
CA GLY A 215 -0.45 3.50 -3.11
C GLY A 215 0.15 2.75 -4.29
N PHE A 216 0.37 1.43 -4.17
CA PHE A 216 0.97 0.68 -5.28
C PHE A 216 -0.02 0.38 -6.40
N ASP A 217 -1.25 -0.03 -6.08
CA ASP A 217 -2.18 -0.54 -7.09
C ASP A 217 -2.68 0.57 -8.02
N THR A 218 -3.13 1.69 -7.43
CA THR A 218 -3.73 2.79 -8.20
C THR A 218 -2.70 3.48 -9.10
N VAL A 219 -1.49 3.74 -8.59
CA VAL A 219 -0.42 4.40 -9.33
C VAL A 219 0.15 3.48 -10.41
N THR A 220 0.30 2.18 -10.13
CA THR A 220 0.70 1.19 -11.14
C THR A 220 -0.31 1.16 -12.27
N THR A 221 -1.61 1.09 -11.95
CA THR A 221 -2.68 1.09 -12.94
C THR A 221 -2.62 2.35 -13.80
N ALA A 222 -2.50 3.54 -13.19
CA ALA A 222 -2.39 4.79 -13.92
C ALA A 222 -1.19 4.83 -14.89
N ILE A 223 -0.01 4.42 -14.42
CA ILE A 223 1.20 4.38 -15.26
C ILE A 223 1.06 3.33 -16.37
N SER A 224 0.53 2.14 -16.07
CA SER A 224 0.33 1.08 -17.05
C SER A 224 -0.61 1.53 -18.19
N TRP A 225 -1.72 2.17 -17.85
CA TRP A 225 -2.61 2.79 -18.84
C TRP A 225 -1.90 3.89 -19.62
N SER A 226 -1.12 4.73 -18.96
CA SER A 226 -0.37 5.81 -19.62
C SER A 226 0.62 5.26 -20.64
N LEU A 227 1.38 4.22 -20.29
CA LEU A 227 2.29 3.54 -21.21
C LEU A 227 1.53 2.91 -22.39
N MET A 228 0.39 2.27 -22.13
CA MET A 228 -0.45 1.72 -23.21
C MET A 228 -0.88 2.82 -24.19
N TYR A 229 -1.35 3.97 -23.69
CA TYR A 229 -1.74 5.10 -24.54
C TYR A 229 -0.57 5.67 -25.35
N LEU A 230 0.63 5.75 -24.77
CA LEU A 230 1.83 6.22 -25.47
C LEU A 230 2.21 5.26 -26.60
N VAL A 231 2.18 3.95 -26.34
CA VAL A 231 2.47 2.90 -27.34
C VAL A 231 1.43 2.90 -28.46
N THR A 232 0.15 3.04 -28.16
CA THR A 232 -0.92 3.05 -29.18
C THR A 232 -1.07 4.40 -29.89
N SER A 233 -0.47 5.46 -29.35
CA SER A 233 -0.55 6.82 -29.90
C SER A 233 0.83 7.47 -30.06
N PRO A 234 1.70 6.98 -30.97
CA PRO A 234 3.09 7.45 -31.09
C PRO A 234 3.24 8.95 -31.36
N ARG A 235 2.21 9.61 -31.90
CA ARG A 235 2.19 11.07 -32.09
C ARG A 235 2.17 11.84 -30.76
N VAL A 236 1.54 11.28 -29.72
CA VAL A 236 1.48 11.90 -28.38
C VAL A 236 2.79 11.69 -27.62
N GLN A 237 3.49 10.58 -27.88
CA GLN A 237 4.77 10.28 -27.26
C GLN A 237 5.94 11.14 -27.79
N LYS A 238 5.89 11.54 -29.06
CA LYS A 238 6.90 12.40 -29.71
C LYS A 238 6.73 13.85 -29.31
#